data_AF-A0A0F9DGP7-F1
#
_entry.id   AF-A0A0F9DGP7-F1
#
_cell.length_a   1.000
_cell.length_b   1.000
_cell.length_c   1.000
_cell.angle_alpha   90.00
_cell.angle_beta   90.00
_cell.angle_gamma   90.00
#
_symmetry.space_group_name_H-M   'P 1'
#
loop_
_entity.id
_entity.type
_entity.pdbx_description
1 polymer ?
#
loop_
_entity_poly.entity_id
_entity_poly.type
_entity_poly.pdbx_seq_one_letter_code
_entity_poly.pdbx_strand_id
1 'polypeptide(L)'
;VDTAAHTVTSGSAADGPDGNFDSMLFLAGASFEATFDEAGTFPYFCMVHPWMAGTVIVVAGGGELMVSIETTPGNAGETMDVTVTITDMDGNSVEHVNYNVMATQGTEVILDDTEVHDHKGVKTHTTMALPMAASDEMPVDVSVEFLGFGIDKPFTGPIGYMEEAQVVPEFGTIAMMILGVAIVSIIALSAKSRVIPRI
;
A
#
# COMPACT_ATOMS: atom_id res chain seq x y z
N VAL A 1 3.57 18.63 22.18
CA VAL A 1 3.21 17.50 23.07
C VAL A 1 1.75 17.62 23.42
N ASP A 2 0.98 16.59 23.08
CA ASP A 2 -0.43 16.51 23.48
C ASP A 2 -0.51 16.19 24.99
N THR A 3 -1.37 16.90 25.73
CA THR A 3 -1.56 16.78 27.17
C THR A 3 -2.93 16.24 27.56
N ALA A 4 -3.82 16.03 26.58
CA ALA A 4 -5.15 15.48 26.82
C ALA A 4 -5.10 13.96 27.07
N ALA A 5 -6.14 13.44 27.71
CA ALA A 5 -6.35 12.01 27.84
C ALA A 5 -7.06 11.47 26.59
N HIS A 6 -6.65 10.30 26.11
CA HIS A 6 -7.16 9.69 24.88
C HIS A 6 -7.45 8.20 25.06
N THR A 7 -8.16 7.63 24.09
CA THR A 7 -8.27 6.19 23.90
C THR A 7 -7.86 5.85 22.46
N VAL A 8 -7.49 4.59 22.26
CA VAL A 8 -7.36 3.92 20.97
C VAL A 8 -8.31 2.73 21.04
N THR A 9 -9.49 2.90 20.48
CA THR A 9 -10.58 1.92 20.57
C THR A 9 -11.03 1.55 19.16
N SER A 10 -11.04 0.25 18.85
CA SER A 10 -11.43 -0.24 17.54
C SER A 10 -12.92 -0.05 17.30
N GLY A 11 -13.29 0.28 16.06
CA GLY A 11 -14.65 0.63 15.66
C GLY A 11 -14.76 2.05 15.12
N SER A 12 -15.96 2.61 15.13
CA SER A 12 -16.25 3.93 14.59
C SER A 12 -17.04 4.79 15.58
N ALA A 13 -16.98 6.11 15.44
CA ALA A 13 -17.82 7.02 16.22
C ALA A 13 -19.33 6.83 15.94
N ALA A 14 -19.69 6.28 14.77
CA ALA A 14 -21.07 6.08 14.35
C ALA A 14 -21.67 4.79 14.92
N ASP A 15 -20.90 3.70 14.90
CA ASP A 15 -21.34 2.36 15.27
C ASP A 15 -20.88 1.95 16.67
N GLY A 16 -19.93 2.69 17.24
CA GLY A 16 -19.31 2.42 18.53
C GLY A 16 -18.16 1.42 18.44
N PRO A 17 -17.65 0.97 19.61
CA PRO A 17 -16.57 0.00 19.68
C PRO A 17 -16.97 -1.36 19.11
N ASP A 18 -16.11 -1.96 18.28
CA ASP A 18 -16.34 -3.27 17.65
C ASP A 18 -15.76 -4.45 18.44
N GLY A 19 -14.94 -4.16 19.46
CA GLY A 19 -14.38 -5.15 20.39
C GLY A 19 -13.05 -5.79 19.98
N ASN A 20 -12.42 -5.36 18.87
CA ASN A 20 -11.12 -5.88 18.44
C ASN A 20 -9.96 -5.45 19.38
N PHE A 21 -9.92 -4.19 19.80
CA PHE A 21 -8.97 -3.68 20.80
C PHE A 21 -9.51 -2.42 21.50
N ASP A 22 -9.13 -2.24 22.77
CA ASP A 22 -9.42 -1.03 23.54
C ASP A 22 -8.27 -0.74 24.50
N SER A 23 -7.62 0.41 24.32
CA SER A 23 -6.54 0.86 25.19
C SER A 23 -7.02 1.25 26.60
N MET A 24 -8.33 1.43 26.79
CA MET A 24 -8.92 2.24 27.85
C MET A 24 -8.39 3.69 27.81
N LEU A 25 -8.80 4.51 28.77
CA LEU A 25 -8.34 5.89 28.88
C LEU A 25 -6.88 5.93 29.36
N PHE A 26 -6.00 6.53 28.57
CA PHE A 26 -4.61 6.74 28.97
C PHE A 26 -4.22 8.23 28.90
N LEU A 27 -3.31 8.61 29.81
CA LEU A 27 -2.82 9.98 29.97
C LEU A 27 -1.64 10.24 29.02
N ALA A 28 -1.35 11.52 28.81
CA ALA A 28 -0.20 11.96 28.04
C ALA A 28 1.11 11.30 28.51
N GLY A 29 1.88 10.81 27.53
CA GLY A 29 3.14 10.10 27.77
C GLY A 29 3.00 8.59 28.03
N ALA A 30 1.78 8.06 28.14
CA ALA A 30 1.55 6.62 28.14
C ALA A 30 1.53 6.07 26.70
N SER A 31 1.83 4.78 26.57
CA SER A 31 1.74 4.02 25.31
C SER A 31 0.77 2.86 25.45
N PHE A 32 0.18 2.47 24.32
CA PHE A 32 -0.65 1.28 24.17
C PHE A 32 -0.13 0.46 23.00
N GLU A 33 -0.23 -0.86 23.11
CA GLU A 33 0.19 -1.80 22.09
C GLU A 33 -0.98 -2.74 21.76
N ALA A 34 -1.25 -2.93 20.46
CA ALA A 34 -2.18 -3.92 19.94
C ALA A 34 -1.45 -4.83 18.95
N THR A 35 -1.78 -6.12 18.97
CA THR A 35 -1.24 -7.12 18.04
C THR A 35 -2.33 -7.55 17.08
N PHE A 36 -1.98 -7.69 15.81
CA PHE A 36 -2.88 -8.09 14.74
C PHE A 36 -2.34 -9.35 14.09
N ASP A 37 -3.01 -10.48 14.33
CA ASP A 37 -2.58 -11.78 13.83
C ASP A 37 -3.21 -12.14 12.47
N GLU A 38 -4.21 -11.37 12.04
CA GLU A 38 -4.95 -11.59 10.81
C GLU A 38 -4.95 -10.33 9.95
N ALA A 39 -4.91 -10.54 8.64
CA ALA A 39 -5.10 -9.48 7.68
C ALA A 39 -6.50 -8.87 7.81
N GLY A 40 -6.59 -7.56 7.68
CA GLY A 40 -7.84 -6.84 7.76
C GLY A 40 -7.66 -5.34 7.89
N THR A 41 -8.77 -4.64 7.76
CA THR A 41 -8.86 -3.20 8.00
C THR A 41 -9.51 -2.98 9.35
N PHE A 42 -8.80 -2.33 10.26
CA PHE A 42 -9.22 -2.10 11.64
C PHE A 42 -9.38 -0.59 11.86
N PRO A 43 -10.59 -0.03 11.66
CA PRO A 43 -10.86 1.35 12.02
C PRO A 43 -10.74 1.51 13.54
N TYR A 44 -10.29 2.68 13.98
CA TYR A 44 -10.25 3.04 15.40
C TYR A 44 -10.59 4.50 15.61
N PHE A 45 -11.06 4.82 16.80
CA PHE A 45 -11.36 6.17 17.21
C PHE A 45 -11.08 6.40 18.70
N CYS A 46 -10.99 7.66 19.09
CA CYS A 46 -10.94 8.06 20.49
C CYS A 46 -12.36 8.23 21.03
N MET A 47 -12.73 7.49 22.08
CA MET A 47 -14.10 7.52 22.63
C MET A 47 -14.51 8.89 23.18
N VAL A 48 -13.55 9.65 23.72
CA VAL A 48 -13.80 10.98 24.30
C VAL A 48 -13.58 12.13 23.31
N HIS A 49 -12.95 11.84 22.18
CA HIS A 49 -12.72 12.79 21.08
C HIS A 49 -13.08 12.10 19.75
N PRO A 50 -14.38 11.87 19.44
CA PRO A 50 -14.78 10.95 18.36
C PRO A 50 -14.35 11.37 16.95
N TRP A 51 -13.95 12.64 16.77
CA TRP A 51 -13.34 13.15 15.55
C TRP A 51 -11.91 12.66 15.30
N MET A 52 -11.23 12.14 16.33
CA MET A 52 -9.93 11.48 16.20
C MET A 52 -10.15 10.03 15.79
N ALA A 53 -10.29 9.82 14.49
CA ALA A 53 -10.42 8.51 13.87
C ALA A 53 -9.19 8.19 13.01
N GLY A 54 -8.88 6.92 12.90
CA GLY A 54 -7.82 6.39 12.05
C GLY A 54 -8.16 4.97 11.60
N THR A 55 -7.25 4.38 10.83
CA THR A 55 -7.41 3.01 10.34
C THR A 55 -6.06 2.32 10.33
N VAL A 56 -6.01 1.12 10.88
CA VAL A 56 -4.87 0.21 10.76
C VAL A 56 -5.21 -0.80 9.67
N ILE A 57 -4.36 -0.94 8.66
CA ILE A 57 -4.51 -1.97 7.63
C ILE A 57 -3.42 -3.00 7.87
N VAL A 58 -3.82 -4.24 8.12
CA VAL A 58 -2.96 -5.39 8.32
C VAL A 58 -3.09 -6.25 7.09
N VAL A 59 -1.96 -6.61 6.50
CA VAL A 59 -1.91 -7.43 5.30
C VAL A 59 -1.44 -8.83 5.67
N ALA A 60 -1.95 -9.86 4.98
CA ALA A 60 -1.60 -11.25 5.29
C ALA A 60 -0.12 -11.45 5.01
N GLY A 61 0.62 -11.90 6.03
CA GLY A 61 2.06 -12.15 5.95
C GLY A 61 2.39 -13.14 4.84
N GLY A 62 2.85 -12.60 3.71
CA GLY A 62 3.29 -13.31 2.54
C GLY A 62 4.32 -12.46 1.81
N GLY A 63 5.52 -12.39 2.38
CA GLY A 63 6.68 -11.70 1.80
C GLY A 63 6.55 -10.18 1.82
N GLU A 64 7.61 -9.50 2.26
CA GLU A 64 7.78 -8.09 1.96
C GLU A 64 7.96 -7.97 0.44
N LEU A 65 7.00 -7.32 -0.21
CA LEU A 65 6.95 -7.13 -1.66
C LEU A 65 7.43 -5.75 -2.03
N MET A 66 8.15 -5.66 -3.14
CA MET A 66 8.53 -4.42 -3.80
C MET A 66 7.74 -4.35 -5.09
N VAL A 67 6.94 -3.29 -5.25
CA VAL A 67 6.34 -2.94 -6.54
C VAL A 67 7.09 -1.72 -7.07
N SER A 68 7.68 -1.83 -8.26
CA SER A 68 8.29 -0.71 -8.96
C SER A 68 7.54 -0.44 -10.26
N ILE A 69 7.39 0.85 -10.56
CA ILE A 69 6.75 1.36 -11.76
C ILE A 69 7.82 2.10 -12.54
N GLU A 70 8.09 1.62 -13.76
CA GLU A 70 8.98 2.30 -14.71
C GLU A 70 8.18 2.74 -15.92
N THR A 71 8.38 3.97 -16.40
CA THR A 71 7.67 4.46 -17.58
C THR A 71 8.62 4.95 -18.66
N THR A 72 8.16 4.91 -19.92
CA THR A 72 8.79 5.70 -20.98
C THR A 72 8.40 7.18 -20.84
N PRO A 73 9.04 8.11 -21.59
CA PRO A 73 8.63 9.51 -21.58
C PRO A 73 7.17 9.69 -22.06
N GLY A 74 6.42 10.53 -21.35
CA GLY A 74 5.04 10.89 -21.71
C GLY A 74 4.98 12.07 -22.66
N ASN A 75 5.16 11.85 -23.96
CA ASN A 75 5.06 12.90 -24.98
C ASN A 75 3.62 13.14 -25.44
N ALA A 76 3.31 14.38 -25.83
CA ALA A 76 1.99 14.74 -26.34
C ALA A 76 1.63 13.94 -27.61
N GLY A 77 0.47 13.29 -27.61
CA GLY A 77 -0.03 12.52 -28.76
C GLY A 77 0.68 11.19 -28.99
N GLU A 78 1.61 10.79 -28.12
CA GLU A 78 2.29 9.49 -28.16
C GLU A 78 1.80 8.60 -27.03
N THR A 79 1.90 7.28 -27.23
CA THR A 79 1.67 6.30 -26.16
C THR A 79 2.86 6.26 -25.21
N MET A 80 2.60 5.95 -23.94
CA MET A 80 3.61 5.73 -22.92
C MET A 80 3.55 4.26 -22.48
N ASP A 81 4.70 3.62 -22.32
CA ASP A 81 4.77 2.30 -21.69
C ASP A 81 4.89 2.47 -20.17
N VAL A 82 4.21 1.60 -19.43
CA VAL A 82 4.21 1.48 -17.98
C VAL A 82 4.60 0.04 -17.65
N THR A 83 5.82 -0.16 -17.17
CA THR A 83 6.32 -1.46 -16.72
C THR A 83 6.13 -1.60 -15.22
N VAL A 84 5.30 -2.56 -14.84
CA VAL A 84 5.08 -2.95 -13.45
C VAL A 84 5.99 -4.13 -13.15
N THR A 85 6.84 -3.96 -12.15
CA THR A 85 7.72 -5.02 -11.62
C THR A 85 7.37 -5.27 -10.16
N ILE A 86 7.15 -6.53 -9.82
CA ILE A 86 6.80 -7.01 -8.49
C ILE A 86 7.87 -8.05 -8.13
N THR A 87 8.59 -7.78 -7.05
CA THR A 87 9.66 -8.66 -6.54
C THR A 87 9.52 -8.84 -5.04
N ASP A 88 10.25 -9.81 -4.49
CA ASP A 88 10.56 -9.79 -3.06
C ASP A 88 11.57 -8.67 -2.72
N MET A 89 11.89 -8.52 -1.44
CA MET A 89 12.90 -7.56 -0.96
C MET A 89 14.33 -7.82 -1.42
N ASP A 90 14.64 -9.07 -1.80
CA ASP A 90 15.96 -9.43 -2.33
C ASP A 90 16.03 -9.15 -3.85
N GLY A 91 14.94 -8.65 -4.46
CA GLY A 91 14.83 -8.34 -5.87
C GLY A 91 14.55 -9.57 -6.74
N ASN A 92 14.16 -10.70 -6.16
CA ASN A 92 13.78 -11.88 -6.92
C ASN A 92 12.36 -11.76 -7.44
N SER A 93 12.15 -12.23 -8.68
CA SER A 93 10.82 -12.34 -9.26
C SER A 93 9.88 -13.19 -8.41
N VAL A 94 8.65 -12.71 -8.25
CA VAL A 94 7.56 -13.49 -7.66
C VAL A 94 6.65 -14.05 -8.75
N GLU A 95 6.07 -15.22 -8.52
CA GLU A 95 5.23 -15.89 -9.51
C GLU A 95 3.74 -15.70 -9.22
N HIS A 96 2.93 -15.73 -10.28
CA HIS A 96 1.47 -15.67 -10.22
C HIS A 96 0.94 -14.48 -9.42
N VAL A 97 1.35 -13.28 -9.83
CA VAL A 97 0.87 -12.02 -9.27
C VAL A 97 -0.42 -11.59 -9.94
N ASN A 98 -1.29 -10.95 -9.15
CA ASN A 98 -2.52 -10.34 -9.62
C ASN A 98 -2.52 -8.87 -9.21
N TYR A 99 -2.84 -7.97 -10.14
CA TYR A 99 -2.89 -6.53 -9.86
C TYR A 99 -3.82 -5.77 -10.83
N ASN A 100 -4.21 -4.55 -10.45
CA ASN A 100 -4.77 -3.55 -11.35
C ASN A 100 -3.70 -2.49 -11.63
N VAL A 101 -3.70 -1.91 -12.82
CA VAL A 101 -2.89 -0.73 -13.15
C VAL A 101 -3.74 0.29 -13.87
N MET A 102 -3.71 1.51 -13.36
CA MET A 102 -4.42 2.65 -13.92
C MET A 102 -3.45 3.80 -14.11
N ALA A 103 -3.59 4.54 -15.21
CA ALA A 103 -2.88 5.80 -15.41
C ALA A 103 -3.84 6.91 -15.84
N THR A 104 -3.69 8.09 -15.26
CA THR A 104 -4.51 9.27 -15.54
C THR A 104 -3.64 10.48 -15.86
N GLN A 105 -4.08 11.32 -16.79
CA GLN A 105 -3.54 12.66 -17.00
C GLN A 105 -4.62 13.67 -16.64
N GLY A 106 -4.51 14.28 -15.46
CA GLY A 106 -5.58 15.10 -14.89
C GLY A 106 -6.82 14.27 -14.58
N THR A 107 -7.91 14.48 -15.34
CA THR A 107 -9.17 13.72 -15.17
C THR A 107 -9.36 12.62 -16.21
N GLU A 108 -8.48 12.53 -17.20
CA GLU A 108 -8.60 11.58 -18.30
C GLU A 108 -7.86 10.28 -17.97
N VAL A 109 -8.56 9.16 -18.06
CA VAL A 109 -7.99 7.83 -17.90
C VAL A 109 -7.35 7.43 -19.22
N ILE A 110 -6.04 7.18 -19.18
CA ILE A 110 -5.23 6.81 -20.35
C ILE A 110 -4.74 5.35 -20.28
N LEU A 111 -4.90 4.66 -19.14
CA LEU A 111 -4.70 3.22 -18.97
C LEU A 111 -5.60 2.74 -17.84
N ASP A 112 -6.25 1.59 -18.01
CA ASP A 112 -7.09 0.95 -16.99
C ASP A 112 -7.14 -0.57 -17.24
N ASP A 113 -6.06 -1.24 -16.86
CA ASP A 113 -5.95 -2.69 -16.97
C ASP A 113 -6.26 -3.32 -15.60
N THR A 114 -7.38 -4.03 -15.52
CA THR A 114 -7.89 -4.66 -14.29
C THR A 114 -7.70 -6.17 -14.30
N GLU A 115 -7.59 -6.78 -13.12
CA GLU A 115 -7.44 -8.23 -12.91
C GLU A 115 -6.28 -8.82 -13.76
N VAL A 116 -5.18 -8.08 -13.84
CA VAL A 116 -3.99 -8.50 -14.57
C VAL A 116 -3.34 -9.67 -13.82
N HIS A 117 -3.19 -10.80 -14.50
CA HIS A 117 -2.37 -11.91 -14.04
C HIS A 117 -1.03 -11.94 -14.77
N ASP A 118 0.06 -12.04 -14.02
CA ASP A 118 1.41 -12.24 -14.57
C ASP A 118 2.15 -13.36 -13.83
N HIS A 119 2.90 -14.16 -14.59
CA HIS A 119 3.58 -15.33 -14.06
C HIS A 119 4.96 -15.01 -13.47
N LYS A 120 5.55 -13.85 -13.77
CA LYS A 120 6.94 -13.53 -13.44
C LYS A 120 7.10 -12.24 -12.62
N GLY A 121 6.00 -11.59 -12.28
CA GLY A 121 6.01 -10.32 -11.59
C GLY A 121 6.48 -9.17 -12.47
N VAL A 122 6.61 -9.32 -13.79
CA VAL A 122 7.11 -8.23 -14.65
C VAL A 122 6.30 -8.15 -15.92
N LYS A 123 5.62 -7.03 -16.12
CA LYS A 123 4.79 -6.82 -17.30
C LYS A 123 4.69 -5.35 -17.68
N THR A 124 4.79 -5.11 -18.99
CA THR A 124 4.64 -3.79 -19.60
C THR A 124 3.22 -3.62 -20.13
N HIS A 125 2.64 -2.48 -19.80
CA HIS A 125 1.35 -1.97 -20.25
C HIS A 125 1.60 -0.75 -21.14
N THR A 126 0.71 -0.47 -22.08
CA THR A 126 0.83 0.68 -22.97
C THR A 126 -0.40 1.55 -22.84
N THR A 127 -0.20 2.82 -22.53
CA THR A 127 -1.30 3.79 -22.42
C THR A 127 -1.90 4.10 -23.79
N MET A 128 -3.08 4.71 -23.79
CA MET A 128 -3.55 5.53 -24.89
C MET A 128 -2.58 6.69 -25.16
N ALA A 129 -2.69 7.29 -26.35
CA ALA A 129 -1.93 8.49 -26.67
C ALA A 129 -2.24 9.61 -25.65
N LEU A 130 -1.21 10.20 -25.06
CA LEU A 130 -1.39 11.21 -24.03
C LEU A 130 -2.02 12.48 -24.60
N PRO A 131 -3.06 13.05 -23.96
CA PRO A 131 -3.67 14.32 -24.36
C PRO A 131 -2.66 15.47 -24.50
N MET A 132 -1.65 15.51 -23.62
CA MET A 132 -0.55 16.46 -23.67
C MET A 132 0.74 15.85 -23.13
N ALA A 133 1.87 16.53 -23.35
CA ALA A 133 3.13 16.07 -22.77
C ALA A 133 3.03 16.18 -21.25
N ALA A 134 3.53 15.16 -20.54
CA ALA A 134 3.63 15.19 -19.09
C ALA A 134 4.42 16.43 -18.65
N SER A 135 3.89 17.17 -17.68
CA SER A 135 4.49 18.38 -17.11
C SER A 135 4.35 18.40 -15.58
N ASP A 136 5.07 19.28 -14.88
CA ASP A 136 4.85 19.46 -13.44
C ASP A 136 3.44 20.01 -13.13
N GLU A 137 2.86 20.70 -14.10
CA GLU A 137 1.50 21.24 -14.04
C GLU A 137 0.45 20.18 -14.46
N MET A 138 0.85 19.21 -15.26
CA MET A 138 0.01 18.12 -15.76
C MET A 138 0.78 16.79 -15.79
N PRO A 139 1.05 16.21 -14.61
CA PRO A 139 1.71 14.91 -14.54
C PRO A 139 0.82 13.80 -15.08
N VAL A 140 1.42 12.65 -15.36
CA VAL A 140 0.68 11.39 -15.46
C VAL A 140 0.79 10.68 -14.11
N ASP A 141 -0.36 10.48 -13.47
CA ASP A 141 -0.49 9.69 -12.25
C ASP A 141 -0.70 8.23 -12.63
N VAL A 142 0.13 7.33 -12.11
CA VAL A 142 0.02 5.88 -12.30
C VAL A 142 -0.22 5.24 -10.95
N SER A 143 -1.25 4.41 -10.83
CA SER A 143 -1.56 3.64 -9.61
C SER A 143 -1.57 2.14 -9.93
N VAL A 144 -0.89 1.35 -9.11
CA VAL A 144 -0.91 -0.11 -9.16
C VAL A 144 -1.52 -0.64 -7.87
N GLU A 145 -2.61 -1.39 -7.98
CA GLU A 145 -3.25 -2.07 -6.85
C GLU A 145 -2.93 -3.57 -6.89
N PHE A 146 -2.23 -4.09 -5.89
CA PHE A 146 -1.95 -5.52 -5.79
C PHE A 146 -3.16 -6.29 -5.28
N LEU A 147 -3.64 -7.25 -6.06
CA LEU A 147 -4.80 -8.09 -5.75
C LEU A 147 -4.42 -9.40 -5.05
N GLY A 148 -3.13 -9.76 -5.03
CA GLY A 148 -2.62 -10.96 -4.35
C GLY A 148 -1.94 -11.96 -5.29
N PHE A 149 -1.43 -13.04 -4.70
CA PHE A 149 -0.84 -14.17 -5.41
C PHE A 149 -1.86 -15.27 -5.70
N GLY A 150 -1.60 -16.02 -6.77
CA GLY A 150 -2.34 -17.23 -7.12
C GLY A 150 -2.83 -17.23 -8.55
N ILE A 151 -3.34 -18.39 -8.97
CA ILE A 151 -3.97 -18.59 -10.27
C ILE A 151 -5.49 -18.46 -10.11
N ASP A 152 -6.03 -19.14 -9.09
CA ASP A 152 -7.45 -19.17 -8.78
C ASP A 152 -7.73 -18.42 -7.48
N LYS A 153 -8.93 -17.84 -7.39
CA LYS A 153 -9.42 -17.20 -6.16
C LYS A 153 -9.72 -18.27 -5.10
N PRO A 154 -9.55 -17.95 -3.79
CA PRO A 154 -9.10 -16.67 -3.26
C PRO A 154 -7.59 -16.46 -3.42
N PHE A 155 -7.20 -15.23 -3.76
CA PHE A 155 -5.79 -14.84 -3.80
C PHE A 155 -5.20 -14.75 -2.39
N THR A 156 -3.87 -14.79 -2.29
CA THR A 156 -3.12 -14.73 -1.02
C THR A 156 -2.15 -13.54 -0.98
N GLY A 157 -1.57 -13.24 0.18
CA GLY A 157 -0.60 -12.14 0.33
C GLY A 157 -1.24 -10.77 0.60
N PRO A 158 -0.51 -9.66 0.37
CA PRO A 158 -0.96 -8.32 0.74
C PRO A 158 -1.98 -7.70 -0.23
N ILE A 159 -3.22 -8.20 -0.18
CA ILE A 159 -4.33 -7.71 -1.03
C ILE A 159 -4.68 -6.25 -0.68
N GLY A 160 -4.93 -5.43 -1.71
CA GLY A 160 -5.39 -4.04 -1.59
C GLY A 160 -4.25 -3.04 -1.36
N TYR A 161 -3.00 -3.49 -1.52
CA TYR A 161 -1.83 -2.61 -1.50
C TYR A 161 -1.81 -1.72 -2.74
N MET A 162 -1.54 -0.43 -2.58
CA MET A 162 -1.49 0.54 -3.67
C MET A 162 -0.12 1.20 -3.73
N GLU A 163 0.46 1.26 -4.92
CA GLU A 163 1.65 2.07 -5.22
C GLU A 163 1.32 3.10 -6.29
N GLU A 164 1.80 4.32 -6.08
CA GLU A 164 1.54 5.45 -6.96
C GLU A 164 2.87 6.03 -7.47
N ALA A 165 2.89 6.35 -8.75
CA ALA A 165 4.02 6.97 -9.42
C ALA A 165 3.53 8.18 -10.22
N GLN A 166 4.29 9.28 -10.19
CA GLN A 166 4.02 10.45 -11.01
C GLN A 166 5.11 10.61 -12.07
N VAL A 167 4.67 10.73 -13.32
CA VAL A 167 5.55 11.03 -14.46
C VAL A 167 5.51 12.53 -14.71
N VAL A 168 6.66 13.18 -14.53
CA VAL A 168 6.92 14.61 -14.78
C VAL A 168 8.14 14.77 -15.70
N PRO A 169 8.27 15.87 -16.45
CA PRO A 169 9.26 16.01 -17.51
C PRO A 169 10.68 16.28 -17.02
N GLU A 170 10.88 16.58 -15.72
CA GLU A 170 12.16 17.08 -15.19
C GLU A 170 13.32 16.05 -15.21
N PHE A 171 13.04 14.79 -15.54
CA PHE A 171 14.05 13.74 -15.63
C PHE A 171 14.11 13.15 -17.05
N GLY A 172 14.78 13.85 -17.97
CA GLY A 172 14.87 13.43 -19.37
C GLY A 172 15.44 12.02 -19.56
N THR A 173 14.81 11.21 -20.43
CA THR A 173 15.21 9.89 -20.99
C THR A 173 15.69 8.77 -20.06
N ILE A 174 15.98 9.06 -18.80
CA ILE A 174 16.37 8.06 -17.81
C ILE A 174 15.08 7.56 -17.21
N ALA A 175 14.81 6.27 -17.40
CA ALA A 175 13.73 5.54 -16.74
C ALA A 175 13.57 6.07 -15.30
N MET A 176 12.44 6.72 -15.05
CA MET A 176 12.07 7.18 -13.72
C MET A 176 11.80 5.93 -12.89
N MET A 177 12.86 5.41 -12.28
CA MET A 177 12.77 4.30 -11.33
C MET A 177 12.28 4.89 -10.02
N ILE A 178 10.96 4.95 -9.85
CA ILE A 178 10.37 5.19 -8.54
C ILE A 178 10.49 3.85 -7.79
N LEU A 179 11.44 3.79 -6.87
CA LEU A 179 11.60 2.66 -5.99
C LEU A 179 10.46 2.71 -4.97
N GLY A 180 9.50 1.78 -5.12
CA GLY A 180 8.41 1.57 -4.16
C GLY A 180 8.96 1.44 -2.75
N VAL A 181 8.23 2.01 -1.79
CA VAL A 181 8.63 2.02 -0.39
C VAL A 181 8.73 0.58 0.11
N ALA A 182 9.88 0.19 0.67
CA ALA A 182 9.99 -1.04 1.42
C ALA A 182 8.99 -1.00 2.58
N ILE A 183 8.06 -1.95 2.61
CA ILE A 183 7.19 -2.16 3.76
C ILE A 183 8.12 -2.48 4.94
N VAL A 184 8.30 -1.52 5.86
CA VAL A 184 8.74 -1.87 7.21
C VAL A 184 7.55 -2.57 7.83
N SER A 185 7.53 -3.89 7.72
CA SER A 185 6.78 -4.70 8.67
C SER A 185 7.30 -4.27 10.05
N ILE A 186 6.52 -3.55 10.85
CA ILE A 186 6.82 -3.49 12.29
C ILE A 186 6.51 -4.88 12.81
N ILE A 187 7.44 -5.80 12.60
CA ILE A 187 7.57 -6.99 13.42
C ILE A 187 8.02 -6.44 14.78
N ALA A 188 7.06 -6.13 15.65
CA ALA A 188 7.36 -6.07 17.07
C ALA A 188 7.76 -7.49 17.47
N LEU A 189 9.05 -7.81 17.40
CA LEU A 189 9.63 -9.04 17.94
C LEU A 189 9.40 -9.02 19.46
N SER A 190 8.24 -9.52 19.90
CA SER A 190 8.06 -9.91 21.29
C SER A 190 8.77 -11.23 21.51
N ALA A 191 10.09 -11.15 21.74
CA ALA A 191 10.86 -12.28 22.23
C ALA A 191 10.37 -12.62 23.66
N LYS A 192 9.43 -13.56 23.76
CA LYS A 192 8.96 -14.09 25.04
C LYS A 192 10.06 -14.92 25.70
N SER A 193 10.94 -14.30 26.47
CA SER A 193 11.85 -15.03 27.38
C SER A 193 11.02 -15.64 28.51
N ARG A 194 10.69 -16.93 28.38
CA ARG A 194 10.08 -17.71 29.46
C ARG A 194 11.16 -18.04 30.48
N VAL A 195 11.36 -17.16 31.46
CA VAL A 195 12.16 -17.46 32.65
C VAL A 195 11.41 -18.52 33.47
N ILE A 196 11.94 -19.74 33.49
CA ILE A 196 11.49 -20.81 34.38
C ILE A 196 12.22 -20.61 35.71
N PRO A 197 11.53 -20.30 36.83
CA PRO A 197 12.17 -20.35 38.13
C PRO A 197 12.44 -21.82 38.48
N ARG A 198 13.70 -22.18 38.67
CA ARG A 198 14.05 -23.40 39.39
C ARG A 198 13.80 -23.16 40.87
N ILE A 199 12.92 -23.98 41.44
CA ILE A 199 12.71 -24.17 42.88
C ILE A 199 13.91 -24.91 43.47
#